data_AF-A0AAP5N4V8-F1
#
_entry.id   AF-A0AAP5N4V8-F1
#
_cell.length_a   1.000
_cell.length_b   1.000
_cell.length_c   1.000
_cell.angle_alpha   90.00
_cell.angle_beta   90.00
_cell.angle_gamma   90.00
#
_symmetry.space_group_name_H-M   'P 1'
#
loop_
_entity.id
_entity.type
_entity.pdbx_description
1 polymer ?
#
loop_
_entity_poly.entity_id
_entity_poly.type
_entity_poly.pdbx_seq_one_letter_code
_entity_poly.pdbx_strand_id
1 'polypeptide(L)'
;MNETVECPYCEHENDMSHALVDGLSDDNTFDWECNNCHEEFEVKVEFEPSFSASKIEYIDCEHCGNNTRDIYEKGRVYPFPERLSGKRVCKQCFCESLAEEYTSNKKVD
;
A
#
# COMPACT_ATOMS: atom_id res chain seq x y z
N MET A 1 -4.81 -28.09 -7.40
CA MET A 1 -4.31 -26.94 -8.17
C MET A 1 -3.11 -26.46 -7.41
N ASN A 2 -1.93 -26.36 -8.02
CA ASN A 2 -0.80 -25.77 -7.31
C ASN A 2 -1.09 -24.27 -7.22
N GLU A 3 -1.28 -23.78 -6.00
CA GLU A 3 -1.44 -22.36 -5.72
C GLU A 3 -0.09 -21.73 -6.01
N THR A 4 0.05 -21.07 -7.16
CA THR A 4 1.28 -20.40 -7.56
C THR A 4 0.97 -18.98 -7.98
N VAL A 5 1.96 -18.10 -7.89
CA VAL A 5 1.87 -16.72 -8.37
C VAL A 5 3.13 -16.35 -9.14
N GLU A 6 2.95 -15.69 -10.27
CA GLU A 6 4.05 -15.22 -11.11
C GLU A 6 4.70 -13.97 -10.51
N CYS A 7 6.03 -13.97 -10.38
CA CYS A 7 6.77 -12.81 -9.92
C CYS A 7 6.70 -11.67 -10.95
N PRO A 8 6.29 -10.45 -10.57
CA PRO A 8 6.13 -9.34 -11.51
C PRO A 8 7.47 -8.75 -11.98
N TYR A 9 8.60 -9.18 -11.43
CA TYR A 9 9.94 -8.72 -11.81
C TYR A 9 10.69 -9.68 -12.73
N CYS A 10 10.52 -10.99 -12.54
CA CYS A 10 11.28 -12.02 -13.27
C CYS A 10 10.45 -13.16 -13.85
N GLU A 11 9.12 -13.08 -13.76
CA GLU A 11 8.17 -14.05 -14.34
C GLU A 11 8.28 -15.48 -13.75
N HIS A 12 9.01 -15.65 -12.65
CA HIS A 12 9.13 -16.93 -11.95
C HIS A 12 7.84 -17.29 -11.19
N GLU A 13 7.37 -18.54 -11.31
CA GLU A 13 6.24 -19.06 -10.53
C GLU A 13 6.67 -19.38 -9.08
N ASN A 14 6.13 -18.63 -8.12
CA ASN A 14 6.35 -18.88 -6.69
C ASN A 14 5.27 -19.81 -6.13
N ASP A 15 5.67 -20.74 -5.27
CA ASP A 15 4.75 -21.63 -4.55
C ASP A 15 4.03 -20.88 -3.43
N MET A 16 2.70 -20.92 -3.45
CA MET A 16 1.81 -20.22 -2.52
C MET A 16 1.08 -21.17 -1.57
N SER A 17 1.46 -22.46 -1.54
CA SER A 17 0.81 -23.49 -0.71
C SER A 17 0.75 -23.18 0.79
N HIS A 18 1.59 -22.25 1.27
CA HIS A 18 1.65 -21.81 2.67
C HIS A 18 1.37 -20.32 2.87
N ALA A 19 0.93 -19.61 1.83
CA ALA A 19 0.89 -18.15 1.83
C ALA A 19 -0.07 -17.55 2.87
N LEU A 20 -1.10 -18.29 3.29
CA LEU A 20 -2.13 -17.80 4.22
C LEU A 20 -1.96 -18.31 5.66
N VAL A 21 -0.87 -19.01 5.97
CA VAL A 21 -0.66 -19.61 7.30
C VAL A 21 -0.58 -18.55 8.40
N ASP A 22 0.02 -17.40 8.09
CA ASP A 22 0.19 -16.29 9.05
C ASP A 22 -1.01 -15.33 9.09
N GLY A 23 -2.08 -15.66 8.37
CA GLY A 23 -3.27 -14.82 8.23
C GLY A 23 -3.16 -13.82 7.08
N LEU A 24 -4.27 -13.14 6.82
CA LEU A 24 -4.43 -12.18 5.72
C LEU A 24 -4.83 -10.83 6.31
N SER A 25 -4.30 -9.74 5.76
CA SER A 25 -4.70 -8.38 6.14
C SER A 25 -6.13 -8.05 5.74
N ASP A 26 -6.67 -6.95 6.28
CA ASP A 26 -8.04 -6.49 6.00
C ASP A 26 -8.28 -6.11 4.52
N ASP A 27 -7.21 -5.78 3.77
CA ASP A 27 -7.23 -5.47 2.34
C ASP A 27 -6.93 -6.66 1.42
N ASN A 28 -6.83 -7.87 1.99
CA ASN A 28 -6.55 -9.11 1.28
C ASN A 28 -5.19 -9.12 0.56
N THR A 29 -4.18 -8.46 1.11
CA THR A 29 -2.83 -8.37 0.53
C THR A 29 -1.73 -8.77 1.51
N PHE A 30 -0.60 -9.24 1.01
CA PHE A 30 0.61 -9.48 1.81
C PHE A 30 1.85 -9.40 0.93
N ASP A 31 3.00 -9.15 1.56
CA ASP A 31 4.28 -9.10 0.85
C ASP A 31 4.87 -10.51 0.72
N TRP A 32 5.47 -10.79 -0.44
CA TRP A 32 6.11 -12.07 -0.75
C TRP A 32 7.47 -11.85 -1.39
N GLU A 33 8.49 -12.59 -0.94
CA GLU A 33 9.83 -12.58 -1.53
C GLU A 33 9.90 -13.60 -2.67
N CYS A 34 10.35 -13.18 -3.85
CA CYS A 34 10.54 -14.12 -4.94
C CYS A 34 11.70 -15.10 -4.68
N ASN A 35 11.43 -16.40 -4.80
CA ASN A 35 12.44 -17.47 -4.63
C ASN A 35 13.59 -17.43 -5.67
N ASN A 36 13.43 -16.69 -6.77
CA ASN A 36 14.41 -16.62 -7.85
C ASN A 36 15.21 -15.30 -7.87
N CYS A 37 14.53 -14.15 -7.80
CA CYS A 37 15.20 -12.85 -7.87
C CYS A 37 15.33 -12.13 -6.53
N HIS A 38 14.77 -12.66 -5.44
CA HIS A 38 14.79 -12.08 -4.08
C HIS A 38 14.15 -10.70 -3.96
N GLU A 39 13.44 -10.24 -4.99
CA GLU A 39 12.66 -8.99 -4.94
C GLU A 39 11.33 -9.26 -4.22
N GLU A 40 10.95 -8.35 -3.33
CA GLU A 40 9.65 -8.36 -2.65
C GLU A 40 8.57 -7.79 -3.59
N PHE A 41 7.44 -8.49 -3.66
CA PHE A 41 6.25 -8.07 -4.38
C PHE A 41 5.01 -8.23 -3.51
N GLU A 42 3.96 -7.48 -3.82
CA GLU A 42 2.68 -7.57 -3.12
C GLU A 42 1.82 -8.63 -3.80
N VAL A 43 1.24 -9.51 -3.00
CA VAL A 43 0.28 -10.52 -3.42
C VAL A 43 -1.10 -10.12 -2.94
N LYS A 44 -2.08 -10.17 -3.84
CA LYS A 44 -3.50 -10.00 -3.53
C LYS A 44 -4.25 -11.31 -3.65
N VAL A 45 -5.01 -11.66 -2.62
CA VAL A 45 -5.92 -12.82 -2.59
C VAL A 45 -7.28 -12.39 -3.13
N GLU A 46 -7.75 -13.06 -4.18
CA GLU A 46 -9.06 -12.79 -4.77
C GLU A 46 -10.16 -13.71 -4.18
N PHE A 47 -11.43 -13.48 -4.57
CA PHE A 47 -12.62 -14.14 -4.00
C PHE A 47 -12.66 -15.68 -4.11
N GLU A 48 -11.97 -16.24 -5.11
CA GLU A 48 -11.60 -17.66 -5.17
C GLU A 48 -10.08 -17.71 -4.94
N PRO A 49 -9.51 -18.75 -4.27
CA PRO A 49 -8.09 -18.80 -3.87
C PRO A 49 -7.18 -18.75 -5.10
N SER A 50 -6.97 -17.54 -5.57
CA SER A 50 -6.25 -17.13 -6.74
C SER A 50 -5.49 -15.90 -6.32
N PHE A 51 -4.24 -15.87 -6.73
CA PHE A 51 -3.28 -14.90 -6.30
C PHE A 51 -2.92 -14.05 -7.52
N SER A 52 -2.91 -12.75 -7.32
CA SER A 52 -2.32 -11.81 -8.28
C SER A 52 -1.14 -11.11 -7.62
N ALA A 53 -0.14 -10.75 -8.42
CA ALA A 53 1.05 -10.08 -7.93
C ALA A 53 1.21 -8.71 -8.57
N SER A 54 1.64 -7.75 -7.76
CA SER A 54 1.99 -6.38 -8.16
C SER A 54 3.37 -6.02 -7.65
N LYS A 55 4.08 -5.17 -8.40
CA LYS A 55 5.34 -4.61 -7.93
C LYS A 55 5.08 -3.71 -6.72
N ILE A 56 6.00 -3.72 -5.77
CA ILE A 56 5.99 -2.75 -4.68
C ILE A 56 6.62 -1.46 -5.21
N GLU A 57 5.79 -0.43 -5.40
CA GLU A 57 6.25 0.88 -5.84
C GLU A 57 6.44 1.82 -4.65
N TYR A 58 7.70 2.22 -4.45
CA TYR A 58 8.11 3.21 -3.47
C TYR A 58 8.12 4.60 -4.11
N ILE A 59 7.43 5.55 -3.48
CA ILE A 59 7.21 6.89 -4.01
C ILE A 59 7.61 7.92 -2.94
N ASP A 60 8.33 8.95 -3.37
CA ASP A 60 8.71 10.05 -2.50
C ASP A 60 7.50 10.92 -2.14
N CYS A 61 7.31 11.17 -0.84
CA CYS A 61 6.32 12.11 -0.35
C CYS A 61 6.62 13.53 -0.86
N GLU A 62 5.69 14.14 -1.59
CA GLU A 62 5.86 15.50 -2.15
C GLU A 62 5.83 16.61 -1.08
N HIS A 63 5.59 16.26 0.19
CA HIS A 63 5.67 17.19 1.31
C HIS A 63 7.00 17.12 2.08
N CYS A 64 7.47 15.93 2.44
CA CYS A 64 8.65 15.75 3.30
C CYS A 64 9.82 15.01 2.64
N GLY A 65 9.63 14.48 1.42
CA GLY A 65 10.63 13.68 0.71
C GLY A 65 10.84 12.27 1.25
N ASN A 66 10.07 11.84 2.25
CA ASN A 66 10.17 10.48 2.77
C ASN A 66 9.68 9.47 1.72
N ASN A 67 10.47 8.44 1.47
CA ASN A 67 10.11 7.36 0.56
C ASN A 67 9.13 6.39 1.23
N THR A 68 8.00 6.10 0.59
CA THR A 68 6.95 5.26 1.15
C THR A 68 6.19 4.51 0.06
N ARG A 69 5.70 3.32 0.40
CA ARG A 69 4.73 2.56 -0.40
C ARG A 69 3.31 3.12 -0.28
N ASP A 70 2.96 3.63 0.90
CA ASP A 70 1.59 4.05 1.23
C ASP A 70 1.39 5.54 0.97
N ILE A 71 1.03 5.87 -0.27
CA ILE A 71 0.78 7.26 -0.69
C ILE A 71 -0.70 7.65 -0.53
N TYR A 72 -0.92 8.83 0.04
CA TYR A 72 -2.23 9.44 0.24
C TYR A 72 -2.38 10.61 -0.74
N GLU A 73 -3.46 10.59 -1.54
CA GLU A 73 -3.77 11.65 -2.52
C GLU A 73 -5.28 11.94 -2.56
N LYS A 74 -5.63 13.17 -2.93
CA LYS A 74 -7.02 13.62 -3.04
C LYS A 74 -7.77 12.78 -4.07
N GLY A 75 -8.92 12.23 -3.68
CA GLY A 75 -9.75 11.34 -4.51
C GLY A 75 -9.59 9.85 -4.21
N ARG A 76 -8.49 9.44 -3.55
CA ARG A 76 -8.34 8.06 -3.03
C ARG A 76 -8.78 7.92 -1.58
N VAL A 77 -8.61 8.97 -0.80
CA VAL A 77 -8.89 9.00 0.64
C VAL A 77 -9.75 10.22 0.98
N TYR A 78 -10.70 10.04 1.89
CA TYR A 78 -11.59 11.09 2.37
C TYR A 78 -11.77 10.98 3.90
N PRO A 79 -11.76 12.10 4.65
CA PRO A 79 -11.48 13.47 4.20
C PRO A 79 -10.01 13.66 3.83
N PHE A 80 -9.74 14.55 2.87
CA PHE A 80 -8.38 14.90 2.47
C PHE A 80 -8.05 16.34 2.87
N PRO A 81 -6.91 16.61 3.53
CA PRO A 81 -6.52 17.96 3.92
C PRO A 81 -6.42 18.90 2.72
N GLU A 82 -7.13 20.02 2.76
CA GLU A 82 -7.15 20.99 1.66
C GLU A 82 -5.75 21.58 1.42
N ARG A 83 -4.95 21.75 2.48
CA ARG A 83 -3.55 22.25 2.37
C ARG A 83 -2.61 21.33 1.59
N LEU A 84 -2.98 20.07 1.42
CA LEU A 84 -2.24 19.07 0.66
C LEU A 84 -2.86 18.80 -0.72
N SER A 85 -3.91 19.53 -1.11
CA SER A 85 -4.59 19.32 -2.39
C SER A 85 -3.59 19.39 -3.56
N GLY A 86 -3.66 18.39 -4.44
CA GLY A 86 -2.74 18.23 -5.57
C GLY A 86 -1.40 17.59 -5.21
N LYS A 87 -1.20 17.12 -3.97
CA LYS A 87 0.00 16.40 -3.55
C LYS A 87 -0.26 14.93 -3.25
N ARG A 88 0.78 14.12 -3.44
CA ARG A 88 0.88 12.72 -3.01
C ARG A 88 1.79 12.68 -1.79
N VAL A 89 1.26 12.29 -0.63
CA VAL A 89 1.98 12.40 0.64
C VAL A 89 2.02 11.09 1.41
N CYS A 90 3.00 10.93 2.30
CA CYS A 90 3.03 9.81 3.22
C CYS A 90 1.93 9.94 4.30
N LYS A 91 1.60 8.81 4.93
CA LYS A 91 0.63 8.72 6.03
C LYS A 91 0.86 9.74 7.13
N GLN A 92 2.11 9.94 7.56
CA GLN A 92 2.43 10.88 8.62
C GLN A 92 2.02 12.31 8.25
N CYS A 93 2.47 12.80 7.09
CA CYS A 93 2.14 14.14 6.62
C CYS A 93 0.64 14.33 6.38
N PHE A 94 -0.05 13.29 5.91
CA PHE A 94 -1.49 13.27 5.80
C PHE A 94 -2.16 13.43 7.17
N CYS A 95 -1.80 12.60 8.16
CA CYS A 95 -2.40 12.62 9.50
C CYS A 95 -2.13 13.93 10.24
N GLU A 96 -0.90 14.45 10.19
CA GLU A 96 -0.53 15.75 10.77
C GLU A 96 -1.36 16.87 10.14
N SER A 97 -1.51 16.84 8.81
CA SER A 97 -2.30 17.83 8.09
C SER A 97 -3.78 17.81 8.40
N LEU A 98 -4.33 16.62 8.52
CA LEU A 98 -5.72 16.46 8.91
C LEU A 98 -5.93 16.95 10.34
N ALA A 99 -5.06 16.57 11.27
CA ALA A 99 -5.14 16.99 12.67
C ALA A 99 -5.06 18.52 12.83
N GLU A 100 -4.18 19.18 12.07
CA GLU A 100 -4.06 20.64 12.09
C GLU A 100 -5.33 21.35 11.57
N GLU A 101 -5.97 20.83 10.52
CA GLU A 101 -7.23 21.39 10.01
C GLU A 101 -8.37 21.22 11.04
N TYR A 102 -8.48 20.06 11.67
CA TYR A 102 -9.51 19.80 12.69
C TYR A 102 -9.26 20.54 14.02
N THR A 103 -8.01 20.85 14.37
CA THR A 103 -7.70 21.68 15.54
C THR A 103 -7.89 23.16 15.24
N SER A 104 -7.59 23.61 14.02
CA SER A 104 -7.80 25.00 13.58
C SER A 104 -9.30 25.35 13.45
N ASN A 105 -10.13 24.38 13.03
CA ASN A 105 -11.58 24.54 12.94
C ASN A 105 -12.31 24.55 14.30
N LYS A 106 -11.59 24.35 15.42
CA LYS A 106 -12.16 24.45 16.79
C LYS A 106 -12.06 25.85 17.41
N LYS A 107 -11.65 26.88 16.66
CA LYS A 107 -11.86 28.28 17.09
C LYS A 107 -13.33 28.64 16.87
N VAL A 108 -14.20 28.13 17.74
CA VAL A 108 -15.55 28.63 17.95
C VAL A 108 -15.48 29.48 19.20
N ASP A 109 -15.87 30.75 19.05
CA ASP A 109 -15.98 31.76 20.11
C ASP A 109 -16.82 31.30 21.32
#